data_AF-A0A7S2GQT6-F1
#
_entry.id   AF-A0A7S2GQT6-F1
#
_cell.length_a   1.000
_cell.length_b   1.000
_cell.length_c   1.000
_cell.angle_alpha   90.00
_cell.angle_beta   90.00
_cell.angle_gamma   90.00
#
_symmetry.space_group_name_H-M   'P 1'
#
loop_
_entity.id
_entity.type
_entity.pdbx_description
1 polymer ?
#
loop_
_entity_poly.entity_id
_entity_poly.type
_entity_poly.pdbx_seq_one_letter_code
_entity_poly.pdbx_strand_id
1 'polypeptide(L)'
;EREKQRHTDLEEQVALAGEAKARAEKRIEEVEQDFDRFRRAHRRMPEAELQTKIARLAGEKAEVEGRIEKERADKNQALLDKEKYRLQIHHLTRALQREQERRLASAQQEIEQLRVQYLAREEKFVLDGDRQELRNIKRELDDLRKMNINHEVYRQESTEAKHGHQSEASGRRSPHPKSRDHLRSHGVPNGVPAFKSDQSGLSHVSPQPIKSSETERLHRERTELLESGQYTVDDPIVVQLSCLIDVAEKNIP
;
A
#
# COMPACT_ATOMS: atom_id res chain seq x y z
N GLU A 1 82.52 -84.45 33.12
CA GLU A 1 81.31 -85.30 33.03
C GLU A 1 80.08 -84.63 33.61
N ARG A 2 80.01 -84.34 34.91
CA ARG A 2 78.87 -83.64 35.56
C ARG A 2 78.34 -82.40 34.82
N GLU A 3 79.22 -81.61 34.21
CA GLU A 3 78.82 -80.43 33.42
C GLU A 3 78.15 -80.79 32.09
N LYS A 4 78.55 -81.90 31.44
CA LYS A 4 77.87 -82.41 30.23
C LYS A 4 76.48 -82.94 30.56
N GLN A 5 76.33 -83.62 31.69
CA GLN A 5 75.02 -84.06 32.19
C GLN A 5 74.12 -82.86 32.48
N ARG A 6 74.61 -81.85 33.21
CA ARG A 6 73.87 -80.59 33.41
C ARG A 6 73.52 -79.87 32.11
N HIS A 7 74.36 -79.96 31.08
CA HIS A 7 74.06 -79.40 29.76
C HIS A 7 72.88 -80.14 29.11
N THR A 8 72.91 -81.48 29.06
CA THR A 8 71.79 -82.28 28.52
C THR A 8 70.51 -82.11 29.32
N ASP A 9 70.59 -82.07 30.66
CA ASP A 9 69.44 -81.84 31.54
C ASP A 9 68.78 -80.48 31.28
N LEU A 10 69.57 -79.46 30.93
CA LEU A 10 69.09 -78.12 30.57
C LEU A 10 68.58 -78.06 29.12
N GLU A 11 69.19 -78.77 28.17
CA GLU A 11 68.70 -78.89 26.80
C GLU A 11 67.32 -79.59 26.76
N GLU A 12 67.13 -80.66 27.52
CA GLU A 12 65.83 -81.33 27.68
C GLU A 12 64.80 -80.40 28.33
N GLN A 13 65.16 -79.65 29.38
CA GLN A 13 64.26 -78.67 29.99
C GLN A 13 63.88 -77.53 29.03
N VAL A 14 64.82 -77.04 28.22
CA VAL A 14 64.55 -76.01 27.20
C VAL A 14 63.65 -76.56 26.08
N ALA A 15 63.84 -77.81 25.66
CA ALA A 15 62.97 -78.47 24.69
C ALA A 15 61.54 -78.62 25.24
N LEU A 16 61.39 -79.16 26.46
CA LEU A 16 60.09 -79.34 27.13
C LEU A 16 59.37 -78.01 27.36
N ALA A 17 60.10 -76.96 27.75
CA ALA A 17 59.57 -75.60 27.89
C ALA A 17 59.17 -75.00 26.53
N GLY A 18 59.96 -75.22 25.48
CA GLY A 18 59.65 -74.79 24.12
C GLY A 18 58.39 -75.44 23.56
N GLU A 19 58.22 -76.75 23.75
CA GLU A 19 56.97 -77.44 23.40
C GLU A 19 55.79 -76.96 24.25
N ALA A 20 55.97 -76.75 25.56
CA ALA A 20 54.91 -76.26 26.44
C ALA A 20 54.45 -74.85 26.01
N LYS A 21 55.39 -73.98 25.63
CA LYS A 21 55.13 -72.67 25.03
C LYS A 21 54.38 -72.80 23.70
N ALA A 22 54.82 -73.64 22.77
CA ALA A 22 54.14 -73.85 21.49
C ALA A 22 52.71 -74.41 21.65
N ARG A 23 52.50 -75.31 22.61
CA ARG A 23 51.16 -75.82 23.00
C ARG A 23 50.28 -74.73 23.60
N ALA A 24 50.85 -73.78 24.36
CA ALA A 24 50.11 -72.64 24.89
C ALA A 24 49.77 -71.60 23.80
N GLU A 25 50.72 -71.27 22.93
CA GLU A 25 50.53 -70.32 21.81
C GLU A 25 49.44 -70.81 20.85
N LYS A 26 49.48 -72.08 20.43
CA LYS A 26 48.42 -72.68 19.60
C LYS A 26 47.04 -72.63 20.27
N ARG A 27 46.98 -72.82 21.59
CA ARG A 27 45.73 -72.77 22.36
C ARG A 27 45.20 -71.35 22.55
N ILE A 28 46.07 -70.35 22.57
CA ILE A 28 45.68 -68.92 22.52
C ILE A 28 45.10 -68.61 21.14
N GLU A 29 45.79 -69.01 20.06
CA GLU A 29 45.36 -68.79 18.67
C GLU A 29 44.01 -69.46 18.35
N GLU A 30 43.77 -70.67 18.86
CA GLU A 30 42.46 -71.34 18.79
C GLU A 30 41.35 -70.55 19.51
N VAL A 31 41.63 -70.05 20.72
CA VAL A 31 40.67 -69.26 21.52
C VAL A 31 40.39 -67.90 20.88
N GLU A 32 41.39 -67.23 20.30
CA GLU A 32 41.22 -65.98 19.56
C GLU A 32 40.33 -66.18 18.32
N GLN A 33 40.56 -67.27 17.56
CA GLN A 33 39.71 -67.62 16.42
C GLN A 33 38.26 -67.88 16.82
N ASP A 34 38.01 -68.53 17.96
CA ASP A 34 36.67 -68.77 18.48
C ASP A 34 35.99 -67.50 19.01
N PHE A 35 36.73 -66.60 19.67
CA PHE A 35 36.21 -65.26 20.00
C PHE A 35 35.85 -64.47 18.72
N ASP A 36 36.62 -64.60 17.65
CA ASP A 36 36.31 -63.96 16.37
C ASP A 36 35.15 -64.60 15.61
N ARG A 37 34.92 -65.91 15.76
CA ARG A 37 33.70 -66.57 15.30
C ARG A 37 32.50 -66.07 16.10
N PHE A 38 32.61 -66.01 17.43
CA PHE A 38 31.55 -65.53 18.32
C PHE A 38 31.18 -64.06 18.05
N ARG A 39 32.16 -63.16 17.94
CA ARG A 39 31.93 -61.74 17.59
C ARG A 39 31.21 -61.57 16.24
N ARG A 40 31.56 -62.39 15.24
CA ARG A 40 30.91 -62.37 13.91
C ARG A 40 29.51 -62.98 13.93
N ALA A 41 29.27 -64.04 14.72
CA ALA A 41 27.95 -64.63 14.93
C ALA A 41 27.02 -63.67 15.70
N HIS A 42 27.50 -63.07 16.79
CA HIS A 42 26.73 -62.12 17.60
C HIS A 42 26.33 -60.87 16.81
N ARG A 43 27.18 -60.36 15.91
CA ARG A 43 26.83 -59.26 14.98
C ARG A 43 25.79 -59.65 13.91
N ARG A 44 25.55 -60.94 13.70
CA ARG A 44 24.50 -61.50 12.83
C ARG A 44 23.29 -62.01 13.61
N MET A 45 23.24 -61.80 14.93
CA MET A 45 22.03 -62.08 15.71
C MET A 45 20.95 -61.05 15.33
N PRO A 46 19.68 -61.48 15.19
CA PRO A 46 18.58 -60.57 14.84
C PRO A 46 18.41 -59.43 15.87
N GLU A 47 18.85 -59.63 17.12
CA GLU A 47 18.89 -58.57 18.12
C GLU A 47 19.81 -57.41 17.73
N ALA A 48 21.00 -57.67 17.17
CA ALA A 48 21.93 -56.62 16.73
C ALA A 48 21.38 -55.85 15.52
N GLU A 49 20.71 -56.55 14.61
CA GLU A 49 19.99 -55.95 13.47
C GLU A 49 18.81 -55.09 13.95
N LEU A 50 18.06 -55.55 14.95
CA LEU A 50 16.99 -54.78 15.59
C LEU A 50 17.53 -53.55 16.33
N GLN A 51 18.63 -53.65 17.09
CA GLN A 51 19.25 -52.52 17.78
C GLN A 51 19.73 -51.44 16.80
N THR A 52 20.38 -51.82 15.70
CA THR A 52 20.78 -50.87 14.64
C THR A 52 19.58 -50.26 13.91
N LYS A 53 18.52 -51.04 13.66
CA LYS A 53 17.26 -50.54 13.10
C LYS A 53 16.55 -49.56 14.03
N ILE A 54 16.55 -49.81 15.34
CA ILE A 54 16.03 -48.90 16.37
C ILE A 54 16.83 -47.60 16.41
N ALA A 55 18.17 -47.68 16.40
CA ALA A 55 19.02 -46.49 16.36
C ALA A 55 18.77 -45.62 15.11
N ARG A 56 18.64 -46.23 13.93
CA ARG A 56 18.28 -45.53 12.69
C ARG A 56 16.90 -44.87 12.79
N LEU A 57 15.88 -45.61 13.23
CA LEU A 57 14.51 -45.09 13.37
C LEU A 57 14.41 -43.98 14.43
N ALA A 58 15.21 -44.02 15.49
CA ALA A 58 15.29 -42.96 16.49
C ALA A 58 15.92 -41.67 15.91
N GLY A 59 16.96 -41.81 15.08
CA GLY A 59 17.53 -40.69 14.32
C GLY A 59 16.54 -40.07 13.33
N GLU A 60 15.90 -40.91 12.50
CA GLU A 60 14.88 -40.48 11.53
C GLU A 60 13.69 -39.80 12.21
N LYS A 61 13.25 -40.31 13.37
CA LYS A 61 12.24 -39.67 14.20
C LYS A 61 12.70 -38.28 14.69
N ALA A 62 13.89 -38.18 15.28
CA ALA A 62 14.42 -36.92 15.81
C ALA A 62 14.64 -35.86 14.71
N GLU A 63 15.03 -36.28 13.50
CA GLU A 63 15.07 -35.39 12.34
C GLU A 63 13.69 -34.86 11.95
N VAL A 64 12.67 -35.73 11.89
CA VAL A 64 11.29 -35.31 11.53
C VAL A 64 10.69 -34.40 12.59
N GLU A 65 10.87 -34.72 13.89
CA GLU A 65 10.45 -33.84 14.99
C GLU A 65 11.18 -32.47 14.91
N GLY A 66 12.48 -32.46 14.59
CA GLY A 66 13.27 -31.24 14.38
C GLY A 66 12.91 -30.44 13.12
N ARG A 67 12.28 -31.05 12.11
CA ARG A 67 11.69 -30.35 10.95
C ARG A 67 10.34 -29.73 11.31
N ILE A 68 9.47 -30.50 11.96
CA ILE A 68 8.15 -30.05 12.44
C ILE A 68 8.27 -28.84 13.36
N GLU A 69 9.26 -28.81 14.27
CA GLU A 69 9.43 -27.68 15.19
C GLU A 69 9.94 -26.40 14.50
N LYS A 70 10.72 -26.53 13.41
CA LYS A 70 11.08 -25.39 12.55
C LYS A 70 9.87 -24.86 11.79
N GLU A 71 9.11 -25.74 11.13
CA GLU A 71 7.87 -25.37 10.43
C GLU A 71 6.85 -24.70 11.36
N ARG A 72 6.78 -25.12 12.63
CA ARG A 72 5.98 -24.45 13.67
C ARG A 72 6.50 -23.05 13.99
N ALA A 73 7.81 -22.88 14.19
CA ALA A 73 8.42 -21.58 14.44
C ALA A 73 8.19 -20.60 13.27
N ASP A 74 8.45 -21.05 12.04
CA ASP A 74 8.26 -20.27 10.81
C ASP A 74 6.78 -19.89 10.61
N LYS A 75 5.85 -20.83 10.84
CA LYS A 75 4.41 -20.57 10.80
C LYS A 75 3.97 -19.57 11.86
N ASN A 76 4.48 -19.66 13.08
CA ASN A 76 4.18 -18.71 14.15
C ASN A 76 4.72 -17.31 13.83
N GLN A 77 5.93 -17.21 13.28
CA GLN A 77 6.49 -15.94 12.81
C GLN A 77 5.64 -15.34 11.68
N ALA A 78 5.25 -16.12 10.67
CA ALA A 78 4.39 -15.68 9.58
C ALA A 78 3.00 -15.20 10.05
N LEU A 79 2.44 -15.82 11.10
CA LEU A 79 1.21 -15.35 11.74
C LEU A 79 1.40 -13.99 12.44
N LEU A 80 2.49 -13.81 13.20
CA LEU A 80 2.81 -12.52 13.84
C LEU A 80 3.02 -11.41 12.81
N ASP A 81 3.71 -11.67 11.69
CA ASP A 81 3.93 -10.69 10.63
C ASP A 81 2.62 -10.37 9.87
N LYS A 82 1.76 -11.36 9.61
CA LYS A 82 0.40 -11.14 9.09
C LYS A 82 -0.41 -10.21 10.00
N GLU A 83 -0.30 -10.35 11.32
CA GLU A 83 -1.00 -9.45 12.25
C GLU A 83 -0.41 -8.03 12.26
N LYS A 84 0.92 -7.87 12.18
CA LYS A 84 1.57 -6.56 12.01
C LYS A 84 1.08 -5.85 10.76
N TYR A 85 1.07 -6.53 9.61
CA TYR A 85 0.57 -5.96 8.36
C TYR A 85 -0.93 -5.62 8.41
N ARG A 86 -1.77 -6.47 9.01
CA ARG A 86 -3.20 -6.15 9.24
C ARG A 86 -3.37 -4.87 10.07
N LEU A 87 -2.60 -4.70 11.14
CA LEU A 87 -2.65 -3.49 11.97
C LEU A 87 -2.16 -2.24 11.23
N GLN A 88 -1.09 -2.36 10.43
CA GLN A 88 -0.60 -1.28 9.57
C GLN A 88 -1.62 -0.86 8.52
N ILE A 89 -2.27 -1.81 7.84
CA ILE A 89 -3.35 -1.54 6.88
C ILE A 89 -4.50 -0.78 7.59
N HIS A 90 -5.01 -1.28 8.73
CA HIS A 90 -6.04 -0.57 9.48
C HIS A 90 -5.61 0.81 10.00
N HIS A 91 -4.30 1.06 10.20
CA HIS A 91 -3.81 2.39 10.52
C HIS A 91 -3.85 3.30 9.27
N LEU A 92 -3.33 2.83 8.14
CA LEU A 92 -3.30 3.57 6.87
C LEU A 92 -4.70 3.89 6.33
N THR A 93 -5.66 2.94 6.37
CA THR A 93 -7.06 3.20 5.98
C THR A 93 -7.67 4.32 6.82
N ARG A 94 -7.45 4.32 8.15
CA ARG A 94 -7.95 5.37 9.05
C ARG A 94 -7.16 6.67 8.97
N ALA A 95 -5.95 6.67 8.42
CA ALA A 95 -5.23 7.90 8.07
C ALA A 95 -5.82 8.52 6.81
N LEU A 96 -6.03 7.71 5.76
CA LEU A 96 -6.62 8.11 4.48
C LEU A 96 -8.06 8.64 4.63
N GLN A 97 -8.90 7.96 5.42
CA GLN A 97 -10.27 8.43 5.70
C GLN A 97 -10.28 9.82 6.32
N ARG A 98 -9.47 10.07 7.36
CA ARG A 98 -9.34 11.39 7.99
C ARG A 98 -8.75 12.45 7.05
N GLU A 99 -7.94 12.05 6.10
CA GLU A 99 -7.36 12.95 5.09
C GLU A 99 -8.43 13.37 4.06
N GLN A 100 -9.26 12.42 3.62
CA GLN A 100 -10.43 12.68 2.77
C GLN A 100 -11.48 13.55 3.49
N GLU A 101 -11.83 13.23 4.74
CA GLU A 101 -12.71 14.04 5.59
C GLU A 101 -12.22 15.49 5.72
N ARG A 102 -10.91 15.69 5.97
CA ARG A 102 -10.31 17.03 6.03
C ARG A 102 -10.38 17.77 4.70
N ARG A 103 -10.06 17.12 3.58
CA ARG A 103 -10.16 17.73 2.23
C ARG A 103 -11.59 18.18 1.92
N LEU A 104 -12.59 17.34 2.26
CA LEU A 104 -14.00 17.67 2.08
C LEU A 104 -14.43 18.84 2.97
N ALA A 105 -14.01 18.86 4.24
CA ALA A 105 -14.30 19.96 5.16
C ALA A 105 -13.66 21.29 4.70
N SER A 106 -12.41 21.28 4.23
CA SER A 106 -11.76 22.46 3.63
C SER A 106 -12.52 22.96 2.40
N ALA A 107 -12.88 22.07 1.47
CA ALA A 107 -13.63 22.45 0.26
C ALA A 107 -15.02 23.02 0.59
N GLN A 108 -15.71 22.49 1.61
CA GLN A 108 -16.97 23.04 2.12
C GLN A 108 -16.77 24.45 2.69
N GLN A 109 -15.74 24.65 3.52
CA GLN A 109 -15.42 25.96 4.09
C GLN A 109 -15.02 26.99 3.02
N GLU A 110 -14.34 26.59 1.96
CA GLU A 110 -14.03 27.46 0.81
C GLU A 110 -15.30 27.87 0.05
N ILE A 111 -16.23 26.94 -0.19
CA ILE A 111 -17.54 27.23 -0.82
C ILE A 111 -18.38 28.16 0.07
N GLU A 112 -18.40 27.95 1.38
CA GLU A 112 -19.10 28.84 2.33
C GLU A 112 -18.49 30.24 2.37
N GLN A 113 -17.16 30.35 2.39
CA GLN A 113 -16.46 31.65 2.31
C GLN A 113 -16.78 32.39 0.99
N LEU A 114 -16.79 31.68 -0.14
CA LEU A 114 -17.18 32.26 -1.43
C LEU A 114 -18.64 32.71 -1.45
N ARG A 115 -19.55 31.95 -0.84
CA ARG A 115 -20.97 32.32 -0.69
C ARG A 115 -21.14 33.58 0.16
N VAL A 116 -20.45 33.68 1.30
CA VAL A 116 -20.47 34.88 2.16
C VAL A 116 -19.88 36.09 1.42
N GLN A 117 -18.78 35.91 0.69
CA GLN A 117 -18.20 36.98 -0.15
C GLN A 117 -19.11 37.40 -1.30
N TYR A 118 -19.92 36.50 -1.87
CA TYR A 118 -20.90 36.83 -2.89
C TYR A 118 -22.02 37.69 -2.31
N LEU A 119 -22.66 37.24 -1.23
CA LEU A 119 -23.74 37.97 -0.54
C LEU A 119 -23.29 39.39 -0.12
N ALA A 120 -22.13 39.51 0.52
CA ALA A 120 -21.59 40.82 0.93
C ALA A 120 -21.23 41.75 -0.25
N ARG A 121 -21.01 41.22 -1.47
CA ARG A 121 -20.86 42.02 -2.68
C ARG A 121 -22.21 42.42 -3.26
N GLU A 122 -23.17 41.48 -3.29
CA GLU A 122 -24.54 41.69 -3.76
C GLU A 122 -25.25 42.78 -2.91
N GLU A 123 -25.25 42.64 -1.58
CA GLU A 123 -25.76 43.65 -0.64
C GLU A 123 -25.13 45.03 -0.88
N LYS A 124 -23.81 45.08 -1.12
CA LYS A 124 -23.12 46.33 -1.43
C LYS A 124 -23.60 46.94 -2.74
N PHE A 125 -23.78 46.15 -3.80
CA PHE A 125 -24.27 46.66 -5.09
C PHE A 125 -25.71 47.19 -4.99
N VAL A 126 -26.58 46.52 -4.23
CA VAL A 126 -27.94 47.02 -3.92
C VAL A 126 -27.84 48.36 -3.17
N LEU A 127 -27.12 48.41 -2.06
CA LEU A 127 -26.99 49.62 -1.23
C LEU A 127 -26.35 50.81 -1.97
N ASP A 128 -25.35 50.58 -2.83
CA ASP A 128 -24.75 51.65 -3.65
C ASP A 128 -25.68 52.09 -4.80
N GLY A 129 -26.59 51.21 -5.25
CA GLY A 129 -27.74 51.53 -6.12
C GLY A 129 -28.78 52.41 -5.41
N ASP A 130 -29.32 51.97 -4.27
CA ASP A 130 -30.26 52.73 -3.44
C ASP A 130 -29.73 54.14 -3.13
N ARG A 131 -28.45 54.23 -2.76
CA ARG A 131 -27.74 55.51 -2.53
C ARG A 131 -27.68 56.39 -3.76
N GLN A 132 -27.63 55.81 -4.97
CA GLN A 132 -27.65 56.59 -6.21
C GLN A 132 -29.08 57.05 -6.57
N GLU A 133 -30.10 56.22 -6.33
CA GLU A 133 -31.50 56.62 -6.51
C GLU A 133 -31.88 57.74 -5.53
N LEU A 134 -31.54 57.61 -4.24
CA LEU A 134 -31.72 58.69 -3.26
C LEU A 134 -30.97 59.97 -3.64
N ARG A 135 -29.79 59.88 -4.29
CA ARG A 135 -29.08 61.05 -4.85
C ARG A 135 -29.77 61.64 -6.08
N ASN A 136 -30.47 60.84 -6.89
CA ASN A 136 -31.25 61.32 -8.04
C ASN A 136 -32.54 61.99 -7.57
N ILE A 137 -33.35 61.31 -6.75
CA ILE A 137 -34.58 61.84 -6.14
C ILE A 137 -34.29 63.15 -5.39
N LYS A 138 -33.17 63.26 -4.67
CA LYS A 138 -32.78 64.53 -4.05
C LYS A 138 -32.55 65.65 -5.07
N ARG A 139 -31.85 65.37 -6.18
CA ARG A 139 -31.63 66.37 -7.25
C ARG A 139 -32.96 66.80 -7.87
N GLU A 140 -33.82 65.84 -8.20
CA GLU A 140 -35.15 66.08 -8.75
C GLU A 140 -36.01 66.95 -7.81
N LEU A 141 -36.01 66.67 -6.50
CA LEU A 141 -36.67 67.50 -5.50
C LEU A 141 -36.04 68.90 -5.36
N ASP A 142 -34.71 69.01 -5.37
CA ASP A 142 -34.01 70.30 -5.30
C ASP A 142 -34.17 71.12 -6.60
N ASP A 143 -34.35 70.48 -7.76
CA ASP A 143 -34.65 71.13 -9.04
C ASP A 143 -36.13 71.50 -9.18
N LEU A 144 -37.07 70.67 -8.70
CA LEU A 144 -38.48 71.04 -8.55
C LEU A 144 -38.67 72.22 -7.59
N ARG A 145 -37.89 72.27 -6.50
CA ARG A 145 -37.83 73.44 -5.59
C ARG A 145 -37.35 74.69 -6.31
N LYS A 146 -36.26 74.60 -7.10
CA LYS A 146 -35.79 75.74 -7.93
C LYS A 146 -36.84 76.17 -8.95
N MET A 147 -37.52 75.23 -9.60
CA MET A 147 -38.59 75.55 -10.55
C MET A 147 -39.78 76.23 -9.85
N ASN A 148 -40.18 75.79 -8.65
CA ASN A 148 -41.25 76.44 -7.90
C ASN A 148 -40.83 77.83 -7.38
N ILE A 149 -39.61 77.99 -6.87
CA ILE A 149 -39.05 79.30 -6.47
C ILE A 149 -38.98 80.23 -7.68
N ASN A 150 -38.49 79.76 -8.84
CA ASN A 150 -38.45 80.54 -10.07
C ASN A 150 -39.87 80.88 -10.57
N HIS A 151 -40.85 80.00 -10.39
CA HIS A 151 -42.25 80.29 -10.71
C HIS A 151 -42.85 81.33 -9.75
N GLU A 152 -42.49 81.32 -8.47
CA GLU A 152 -42.87 82.36 -7.51
C GLU A 152 -42.21 83.71 -7.84
N VAL A 153 -40.93 83.70 -8.25
CA VAL A 153 -40.21 84.87 -8.76
C VAL A 153 -40.84 85.41 -10.04
N TYR A 154 -41.10 84.58 -11.07
CA TYR A 154 -41.77 85.03 -12.30
C TYR A 154 -43.20 85.55 -12.05
N ARG A 155 -43.87 85.08 -11.00
CA ARG A 155 -45.16 85.62 -10.54
C ARG A 155 -45.05 86.99 -9.88
N GLN A 156 -43.87 87.36 -9.38
CA GLN A 156 -43.56 88.70 -8.85
C GLN A 156 -42.95 89.62 -9.94
N GLU A 157 -42.10 89.11 -10.83
CA GLU A 157 -41.48 89.85 -11.94
C GLU A 157 -42.46 90.21 -13.07
N SER A 158 -43.71 89.73 -12.99
CA SER A 158 -44.80 90.07 -13.93
C SER A 158 -45.19 91.57 -13.93
N THR A 159 -44.55 92.42 -13.11
CA THR A 159 -44.75 93.87 -13.10
C THR A 159 -43.58 94.70 -13.65
N GLU A 160 -42.40 94.13 -13.94
CA GLU A 160 -41.23 94.94 -14.32
C GLU A 160 -40.31 94.25 -15.35
N ALA A 161 -40.42 94.68 -16.62
CA ALA A 161 -39.61 94.15 -17.72
C ALA A 161 -39.12 95.26 -18.67
N LYS A 162 -37.79 95.35 -18.88
CA LYS A 162 -37.09 95.52 -20.18
C LYS A 162 -35.59 95.84 -20.04
N HIS A 163 -34.86 95.56 -21.14
CA HIS A 163 -33.42 95.78 -21.42
C HIS A 163 -32.46 94.67 -20.88
N GLY A 164 -31.51 94.13 -21.67
CA GLY A 164 -31.33 94.22 -23.14
C GLY A 164 -29.93 93.81 -23.64
N HIS A 165 -29.87 93.16 -24.81
CA HIS A 165 -28.67 92.86 -25.65
C HIS A 165 -27.62 91.86 -25.05
N GLN A 166 -27.28 90.76 -25.75
CA GLN A 166 -26.26 90.58 -26.82
C GLN A 166 -24.82 90.84 -26.32
N SER A 167 -23.80 89.96 -26.46
CA SER A 167 -23.67 88.61 -27.09
C SER A 167 -22.58 87.80 -26.32
N GLU A 168 -21.75 86.83 -26.79
CA GLU A 168 -21.48 86.20 -28.10
C GLU A 168 -20.68 84.85 -27.97
N ALA A 169 -20.26 84.30 -29.12
CA ALA A 169 -19.05 83.47 -29.35
C ALA A 169 -18.98 81.98 -28.93
N SER A 170 -18.97 81.14 -29.98
CA SER A 170 -18.23 79.85 -30.09
C SER A 170 -18.64 78.64 -29.24
N GLY A 171 -19.03 77.55 -29.91
CA GLY A 171 -19.10 76.22 -29.31
C GLY A 171 -18.19 75.21 -30.03
N ARG A 172 -17.50 74.35 -29.24
CA ARG A 172 -17.10 72.96 -29.57
C ARG A 172 -16.14 72.39 -28.51
N ARG A 173 -16.60 71.39 -27.74
CA ARG A 173 -15.85 70.17 -27.35
C ARG A 173 -16.72 69.26 -26.47
N SER A 174 -16.83 67.98 -26.86
CA SER A 174 -17.55 66.95 -26.11
C SER A 174 -16.69 66.37 -24.99
N PRO A 175 -17.22 66.09 -23.79
CA PRO A 175 -16.55 65.31 -22.78
C PRO A 175 -16.82 63.81 -22.97
N HIS A 176 -15.89 63.07 -23.60
CA HIS A 176 -15.87 61.61 -23.45
C HIS A 176 -15.28 61.25 -22.07
N PRO A 177 -15.84 60.25 -21.36
CA PRO A 177 -15.22 59.74 -20.14
C PRO A 177 -13.90 59.03 -20.50
N LYS A 178 -12.83 59.32 -19.76
CA LYS A 178 -11.59 58.52 -19.82
C LYS A 178 -11.62 57.48 -18.71
N SER A 179 -11.59 56.21 -19.10
CA SER A 179 -11.32 55.11 -18.18
C SER A 179 -9.98 55.33 -17.48
N ARG A 180 -9.95 55.01 -16.19
CA ARG A 180 -8.79 55.11 -15.31
C ARG A 180 -8.29 53.70 -15.04
N ASP A 181 -7.05 53.40 -15.43
CA ASP A 181 -6.22 52.38 -14.77
C ASP A 181 -4.77 52.34 -15.30
N HIS A 182 -3.93 51.55 -14.60
CA HIS A 182 -2.57 51.09 -14.96
C HIS A 182 -1.36 52.02 -14.66
N LEU A 183 -0.99 52.04 -13.38
CA LEU A 183 0.37 52.15 -12.80
C LEU A 183 0.44 51.09 -11.65
N ARG A 184 1.55 50.55 -11.12
CA ARG A 184 3.01 50.46 -11.43
C ARG A 184 3.65 49.69 -10.25
N SER A 185 4.58 48.74 -10.32
CA SER A 185 5.25 47.93 -11.37
C SER A 185 6.11 46.83 -10.68
N HIS A 186 6.98 46.11 -11.43
CA HIS A 186 7.96 45.10 -10.95
C HIS A 186 7.34 43.73 -10.56
N GLY A 187 8.05 42.59 -10.55
CA GLY A 187 9.44 42.30 -10.97
C GLY A 187 9.79 40.79 -10.84
N VAL A 188 10.67 40.28 -11.72
CA VAL A 188 11.25 38.89 -11.77
C VAL A 188 12.22 38.59 -10.59
N PRO A 189 12.71 37.33 -10.32
CA PRO A 189 12.83 36.14 -11.19
C PRO A 189 12.54 34.74 -10.54
N ASN A 190 12.94 33.67 -11.26
CA ASN A 190 13.16 32.25 -10.86
C ASN A 190 11.93 31.30 -10.75
N GLY A 191 11.99 30.02 -11.14
CA GLY A 191 13.02 29.33 -11.96
C GLY A 191 13.35 27.87 -11.61
N VAL A 192 12.43 26.91 -11.85
CA VAL A 192 12.70 25.44 -11.83
C VAL A 192 11.72 24.70 -12.79
N PRO A 193 11.92 23.40 -13.15
CA PRO A 193 11.67 22.94 -14.53
C PRO A 193 10.30 22.31 -14.79
N ALA A 194 9.97 22.21 -16.08
CA ALA A 194 8.86 21.40 -16.58
C ALA A 194 9.14 19.89 -16.44
N PHE A 195 8.50 19.25 -15.47
CA PHE A 195 8.51 17.78 -15.34
C PHE A 195 7.50 17.18 -16.32
N LYS A 196 7.95 16.40 -17.30
CA LYS A 196 7.06 15.60 -18.16
C LYS A 196 6.60 14.38 -17.37
N SER A 197 5.30 14.28 -17.13
CA SER A 197 4.65 13.07 -16.62
C SER A 197 3.70 12.54 -17.68
N ASP A 198 4.07 11.42 -18.29
CA ASP A 198 3.22 10.74 -19.27
C ASP A 198 1.97 10.18 -18.57
N GLN A 199 0.79 10.72 -18.93
CA GLN A 199 -0.51 10.13 -18.58
C GLN A 199 -1.13 9.47 -19.80
N SER A 200 -0.63 8.28 -20.14
CA SER A 200 -1.39 7.31 -20.91
C SER A 200 -2.33 6.54 -19.96
N GLY A 201 -3.57 6.26 -20.40
CA GLY A 201 -4.43 5.29 -19.71
C GLY A 201 -5.46 5.82 -18.71
N LEU A 202 -6.15 6.94 -18.99
CA LEU A 202 -7.49 7.18 -18.43
C LEU A 202 -8.57 6.84 -19.47
N SER A 203 -8.83 5.53 -19.64
CA SER A 203 -9.95 5.04 -20.44
C SER A 203 -11.28 5.28 -19.73
N HIS A 204 -12.23 5.85 -20.48
CA HIS A 204 -13.59 6.10 -20.02
C HIS A 204 -14.37 4.78 -19.85
N VAL A 205 -14.48 4.28 -18.61
CA VAL A 205 -15.26 3.08 -18.29
C VAL A 205 -16.73 3.46 -18.10
N SER A 206 -17.55 3.15 -19.10
CA SER A 206 -19.01 3.21 -19.00
C SER A 206 -19.54 2.07 -18.10
N PRO A 207 -20.62 2.26 -17.31
CA PRO A 207 -21.13 1.23 -16.41
C PRO A 207 -21.78 0.06 -17.17
N GLN A 208 -21.00 -1.00 -17.41
CA GLN A 208 -21.49 -2.31 -17.87
C GLN A 208 -21.82 -3.21 -16.65
N PRO A 209 -22.73 -4.20 -16.79
CA PRO A 209 -23.23 -4.97 -15.66
C PRO A 209 -22.15 -5.86 -15.05
N ILE A 210 -21.85 -5.61 -13.77
CA ILE A 210 -20.70 -6.14 -13.02
C ILE A 210 -20.59 -7.68 -13.07
N LYS A 211 -21.70 -8.40 -13.20
CA LYS A 211 -21.77 -9.87 -13.13
C LYS A 211 -20.92 -10.60 -14.18
N SER A 212 -20.87 -10.14 -15.44
CA SER A 212 -20.08 -10.83 -16.48
C SER A 212 -18.57 -10.71 -16.26
N SER A 213 -18.13 -9.63 -15.61
CA SER A 213 -16.72 -9.44 -15.29
C SER A 213 -16.22 -10.43 -14.22
N GLU A 214 -17.12 -10.97 -13.38
CA GLU A 214 -16.74 -11.88 -12.31
C GLU A 214 -16.58 -13.33 -12.79
N THR A 215 -17.47 -13.82 -13.66
CA THR A 215 -17.28 -15.13 -14.32
C THR A 215 -16.02 -15.13 -15.17
N GLU A 216 -15.78 -14.09 -15.96
CA GLU A 216 -14.52 -13.93 -16.72
C GLU A 216 -13.28 -13.92 -15.82
N ARG A 217 -13.34 -13.27 -14.64
CA ARG A 217 -12.21 -13.23 -13.70
C ARG A 217 -11.90 -14.62 -13.14
N LEU A 218 -12.92 -15.36 -12.71
CA LEU A 218 -12.77 -16.71 -12.16
C LEU A 218 -12.24 -17.70 -13.22
N HIS A 219 -12.69 -17.59 -14.48
CA HIS A 219 -12.14 -18.39 -15.59
C HIS A 219 -10.67 -18.09 -15.86
N ARG A 220 -10.24 -16.81 -15.80
CA ARG A 220 -8.82 -16.43 -15.93
C ARG A 220 -7.99 -16.96 -14.76
N GLU A 221 -8.40 -16.71 -13.51
CA GLU A 221 -7.73 -17.22 -12.30
C GLU A 221 -7.56 -18.76 -12.34
N ARG A 222 -8.58 -19.49 -12.78
CA ARG A 222 -8.53 -20.95 -12.98
C ARG A 222 -7.55 -21.38 -14.08
N THR A 223 -7.45 -20.60 -15.16
CA THR A 223 -6.58 -20.91 -16.29
C THR A 223 -5.11 -20.63 -15.96
N GLU A 224 -4.82 -19.49 -15.34
CA GLU A 224 -3.47 -19.11 -14.87
C GLU A 224 -2.88 -20.13 -13.88
N LEU A 225 -3.71 -20.68 -12.97
CA LEU A 225 -3.27 -21.75 -12.04
C LEU A 225 -2.93 -23.06 -12.77
N LEU A 226 -3.69 -23.45 -13.78
CA LEU A 226 -3.41 -24.66 -14.58
C LEU A 226 -2.21 -24.46 -15.52
N GLU A 227 -2.07 -23.29 -16.13
CA GLU A 227 -0.92 -22.93 -16.97
C GLU A 227 0.39 -22.84 -16.18
N SER A 228 0.33 -22.55 -14.87
CA SER A 228 1.52 -22.55 -13.99
C SER A 228 2.20 -23.93 -13.87
N GLY A 229 1.49 -25.02 -14.19
CA GLY A 229 1.97 -26.39 -14.04
C GLY A 229 2.16 -26.87 -12.59
N GLN A 230 1.87 -26.02 -11.60
CA GLN A 230 1.97 -26.34 -10.17
C GLN A 230 0.68 -26.91 -9.58
N TYR A 231 -0.44 -26.72 -10.28
CA TYR A 231 -1.77 -27.18 -9.87
C TYR A 231 -2.37 -28.09 -10.92
N THR A 232 -2.98 -29.18 -10.46
CA THR A 232 -3.73 -30.14 -11.25
C THR A 232 -5.23 -29.78 -11.28
N VAL A 233 -6.01 -30.47 -12.12
CA VAL A 233 -7.47 -30.28 -12.19
C VAL A 233 -8.16 -30.68 -10.88
N ASP A 234 -7.57 -31.62 -10.14
CA ASP A 234 -8.10 -32.18 -8.89
C ASP A 234 -7.69 -31.38 -7.64
N ASP A 235 -6.81 -30.37 -7.77
CA ASP A 235 -6.34 -29.58 -6.64
C ASP A 235 -7.47 -28.73 -6.01
N PRO A 236 -7.55 -28.64 -4.67
CA PRO A 236 -8.72 -28.09 -3.98
C PRO A 236 -9.01 -26.62 -4.32
N ILE A 237 -8.00 -25.85 -4.75
CA ILE A 237 -8.15 -24.47 -5.20
C ILE A 237 -8.79 -24.41 -6.59
N VAL A 238 -8.35 -25.28 -7.51
CA VAL A 238 -8.89 -25.38 -8.88
C VAL A 238 -10.32 -25.93 -8.86
N VAL A 239 -10.59 -26.90 -7.98
CA VAL A 239 -11.95 -27.41 -7.71
C VAL A 239 -12.86 -26.31 -7.14
N GLN A 240 -12.39 -25.53 -6.16
CA GLN A 240 -13.16 -24.40 -5.61
C GLN A 240 -13.47 -23.33 -6.65
N LEU A 241 -12.50 -22.93 -7.48
CA LEU A 241 -12.73 -21.99 -8.59
C LEU A 241 -13.72 -22.57 -9.61
N SER A 242 -13.61 -23.86 -9.93
CA SER A 242 -14.56 -24.53 -10.83
C SER A 242 -15.99 -24.51 -10.26
N CYS A 243 -16.17 -24.78 -8.96
CA CYS A 243 -17.47 -24.67 -8.30
C CYS A 243 -18.00 -23.22 -8.23
N LEU A 244 -17.13 -22.22 -8.07
CA LEU A 244 -17.53 -20.81 -8.07
C LEU A 244 -17.96 -20.33 -9.47
N ILE A 245 -17.28 -20.78 -10.53
CA ILE A 245 -17.71 -20.59 -11.93
C ILE A 245 -19.09 -21.22 -12.13
N ASP A 246 -19.25 -22.50 -11.76
CA ASP A 246 -20.51 -23.24 -11.85
C ASP A 246 -21.69 -22.52 -11.16
N VAL A 247 -21.43 -21.90 -10.00
CA VAL A 247 -22.43 -21.14 -9.24
C VAL A 247 -22.69 -19.77 -9.87
N ALA A 248 -21.66 -19.08 -10.36
CA ALA A 248 -21.81 -17.78 -11.00
C ALA A 248 -22.57 -17.87 -12.33
N GLU A 249 -22.27 -18.87 -13.16
CA GLU A 249 -22.97 -19.14 -14.43
C GLU A 249 -24.44 -19.51 -14.20
N LYS A 250 -24.75 -20.33 -13.18
CA LYS A 250 -26.14 -20.67 -12.80
C LYS A 250 -26.92 -19.51 -12.15
N ASN A 251 -26.28 -18.38 -11.88
CA ASN A 251 -26.89 -17.15 -11.37
C ASN A 251 -26.98 -16.01 -12.41
N ILE A 252 -26.78 -16.35 -13.69
CA ILE A 252 -27.10 -15.49 -14.84
C ILE A 252 -28.59 -15.71 -15.20
N PRO A 253 -29.46 -14.69 -15.11
CA PRO A 253 -30.86 -14.77 -15.52
C PRO A 253 -31.06 -14.51 -17.03
#